data_AF-A0A7V9U5Q7-F1
#
_entry.id   AF-A0A7V9U5Q7-F1
#
_cell.length_a   1.000
_cell.length_b   1.000
_cell.length_c   1.000
_cell.angle_alpha   90.00
_cell.angle_beta   90.00
_cell.angle_gamma   90.00
#
_symmetry.space_group_name_H-M   'P 1'
#
loop_
_entity.id
_entity.type
_entity.pdbx_description
1 polymer ?
#
loop_
_entity_poly.entity_id
_entity_poly.type
_entity_poly.pdbx_seq_one_letter_code
_entity_poly.pdbx_strand_id
1 'polypeptide(L)'
;MGSFADRVKDTTTTTGTGSLTLAGVAPTGFQTFASAFATGERVFYAIVGGAEWEVGRGTLSAATTLARTDVYASSNAGAAVNFAAGTKDVFCSI
;
A
#
# COMPACT_ATOMS: atom_id res chain seq x y z
N MET A 1 17.34 3.46 1.00
CA MET A 1 16.70 2.97 -0.24
C MET A 1 15.43 2.23 0.13
N GLY A 2 14.37 2.33 -0.68
CA GLY A 2 13.17 1.49 -0.46
C GLY A 2 13.42 0.09 -1.01
N SER A 3 12.79 -0.93 -0.41
CA SER A 3 12.86 -2.30 -0.89
C SER A 3 11.72 -2.65 -1.83
N PHE A 4 11.98 -3.64 -2.66
CA PHE A 4 11.07 -4.21 -3.63
C PHE A 4 11.09 -5.73 -3.48
N ALA A 5 9.94 -6.37 -3.70
CA ALA A 5 9.81 -7.81 -3.76
C ALA A 5 8.72 -8.20 -4.76
N ASP A 6 8.90 -9.34 -5.41
CA ASP A 6 7.98 -9.83 -6.44
C ASP A 6 6.68 -10.34 -5.84
N ARG A 7 5.58 -10.15 -6.57
CA ARG A 7 4.26 -10.73 -6.25
C ARG A 7 3.76 -10.37 -4.85
N VAL A 8 4.10 -9.19 -4.35
CA VAL A 8 3.52 -8.67 -3.09
C VAL A 8 2.22 -7.94 -3.40
N LYS A 9 1.11 -8.47 -2.88
CA LYS A 9 -0.20 -7.84 -3.00
C LYS A 9 -1.06 -8.19 -1.79
N ASP A 10 -1.79 -7.20 -1.32
CA ASP A 10 -2.79 -7.30 -0.26
C ASP A 10 -3.99 -6.41 -0.65
N THR A 11 -5.02 -6.39 0.20
CA THR A 11 -6.16 -5.50 0.05
C THR A 11 -6.33 -4.62 1.28
N THR A 12 -7.06 -3.52 1.14
CA THR A 12 -7.46 -2.67 2.26
C THR A 12 -8.86 -2.14 2.04
N THR A 13 -9.56 -1.84 3.13
CA THR A 13 -10.83 -1.08 3.13
C THR A 13 -10.70 0.26 3.85
N THR A 14 -9.48 0.64 4.27
CA THR A 14 -9.23 1.90 4.98
C THR A 14 -9.62 3.10 4.13
N THR A 15 -10.43 3.98 4.69
CA THR A 15 -10.82 5.25 4.08
C THR A 15 -9.93 6.40 4.60
N GLY A 16 -10.06 7.59 4.02
CA GLY A 16 -9.34 8.75 4.52
C GLY A 16 -7.94 8.91 3.94
N THR A 17 -7.17 9.82 4.55
CA THR A 17 -5.80 10.14 4.15
C THR A 17 -4.72 9.49 5.05
N GLY A 18 -5.10 8.63 6.00
CA GLY A 18 -4.19 8.05 6.98
C GLY A 18 -3.34 6.88 6.47
N SER A 19 -2.66 6.22 7.41
CA SER A 19 -2.05 4.90 7.20
C SER A 19 -3.10 3.86 6.87
N LEU A 20 -2.74 2.88 6.04
CA LEU A 20 -3.62 1.79 5.67
C LEU A 20 -3.51 0.62 6.63
N THR A 21 -4.65 -0.01 6.90
CA THR A 21 -4.70 -1.36 7.46
C THR A 21 -4.84 -2.35 6.31
N LEU A 22 -3.82 -3.16 6.09
CA LEU A 22 -3.81 -4.25 5.12
C LEU A 22 -4.64 -5.43 5.65
N ALA A 23 -5.26 -6.21 4.77
CA ALA A 23 -6.04 -7.38 5.18
C ALA A 23 -5.15 -8.47 5.79
N GLY A 24 -3.84 -8.49 5.45
CA GLY A 24 -2.90 -9.49 5.94
C GLY A 24 -3.09 -10.85 5.26
N VAL A 25 -3.88 -10.90 4.19
CA VAL A 25 -4.19 -12.09 3.41
C VAL A 25 -4.00 -11.74 1.95
N ALA A 26 -2.97 -12.31 1.34
CA ALA A 26 -2.67 -12.05 -0.05
C ALA A 26 -3.69 -12.74 -0.97
N PRO A 27 -4.05 -12.11 -2.12
CA PRO A 27 -4.78 -12.81 -3.17
C PRO A 27 -4.04 -14.05 -3.66
N THR A 28 -4.76 -15.02 -4.22
CA THR A 28 -4.17 -16.27 -4.72
C THR A 28 -3.00 -16.01 -5.67
N GLY A 29 -1.85 -16.62 -5.37
CA GLY A 29 -0.63 -16.45 -6.15
C GLY A 29 0.21 -15.23 -5.75
N PHE A 30 -0.14 -14.49 -4.72
CA PHE A 30 0.65 -13.40 -4.16
C PHE A 30 1.13 -13.74 -2.74
N GLN A 31 2.08 -12.95 -2.26
CA GLN A 31 2.53 -12.95 -0.86
C GLN A 31 2.13 -11.63 -0.18
N THR A 32 1.99 -11.68 1.14
CA THR A 32 1.62 -10.51 1.95
C THR A 32 2.82 -9.59 2.12
N PHE A 33 2.57 -8.32 2.48
CA PHE A 33 3.65 -7.39 2.83
C PHE A 33 4.46 -7.89 4.03
N ALA A 34 3.81 -8.45 5.05
CA ALA A 34 4.48 -9.00 6.22
C ALA A 34 5.39 -10.20 5.92
N SER A 35 5.11 -10.97 4.85
CA SER A 35 5.95 -12.10 4.44
C SER A 35 7.17 -11.65 3.64
N ALA A 36 7.05 -10.52 2.93
CA ALA A 36 8.08 -10.03 2.01
C ALA A 36 9.01 -8.99 2.64
N PHE A 37 8.53 -8.25 3.65
CA PHE A 37 9.24 -7.11 4.24
C PHE A 37 9.21 -7.15 5.76
N ALA A 38 10.24 -6.61 6.39
CA ALA A 38 10.29 -6.46 7.84
C ALA A 38 9.48 -5.25 8.32
N THR A 39 9.01 -5.31 9.57
CA THR A 39 8.42 -4.13 10.23
C THR A 39 9.46 -3.01 10.34
N GLY A 40 9.05 -1.78 10.03
CA GLY A 40 9.90 -0.58 9.96
C GLY A 40 10.57 -0.39 8.61
N GLU A 41 10.46 -1.35 7.71
CA GLU A 41 11.05 -1.27 6.38
C GLU A 41 10.27 -0.31 5.48
N ARG A 42 11.01 0.39 4.62
CA ARG A 42 10.44 1.29 3.62
C ARG A 42 10.23 0.55 2.31
N VAL A 43 9.00 0.51 1.83
CA VAL A 43 8.58 -0.31 0.68
C VAL A 43 7.95 0.55 -0.39
N PHE A 44 8.17 0.23 -1.66
CA PHE A 44 7.40 0.85 -2.74
C PHE A 44 5.98 0.26 -2.77
N TYR A 45 4.98 1.11 -3.00
CA TYR A 45 3.59 0.70 -3.10
C TYR A 45 2.87 1.39 -4.25
N ALA A 46 1.82 0.72 -4.72
CA ALA A 46 0.70 1.27 -5.44
C ALA A 46 -0.60 0.87 -4.73
N ILE A 47 -1.54 1.81 -4.64
CA ILE A 47 -2.90 1.61 -4.13
C ILE A 47 -3.87 1.92 -5.26
N VAL A 48 -4.84 1.04 -5.51
CA VAL A 48 -5.84 1.22 -6.57
C VAL A 48 -7.23 0.85 -6.05
N GLY A 49 -8.14 1.83 -6.05
CA GLY A 49 -9.54 1.73 -5.65
C GLY A 49 -10.48 2.22 -6.75
N GLY A 50 -10.32 1.71 -7.97
CA GLY A 50 -11.01 2.24 -9.15
C GLY A 50 -10.29 3.47 -9.71
N ALA A 51 -10.97 4.62 -9.74
CA ALA A 51 -10.38 5.89 -10.19
C ALA A 51 -9.44 6.54 -9.15
N GLU A 52 -9.57 6.13 -7.88
CA GLU A 52 -8.69 6.56 -6.79
C GLU A 52 -7.41 5.74 -6.83
N TRP A 53 -6.26 6.38 -7.06
CA TRP A 53 -4.98 5.70 -7.11
C TRP A 53 -3.84 6.53 -6.54
N GLU A 54 -2.87 5.84 -5.96
CA GLU A 54 -1.69 6.45 -5.38
C GLU A 54 -0.49 5.53 -5.54
N VAL A 55 0.64 6.09 -5.94
CA VAL A 55 1.94 5.41 -5.94
C VAL A 55 2.93 6.17 -5.09
N GLY A 56 3.78 5.44 -4.38
CA GLY A 56 4.68 6.06 -3.44
C GLY A 56 5.60 5.08 -2.74
N ARG A 57 6.26 5.58 -1.71
CA ARG A 57 7.10 4.79 -0.81
C ARG A 57 6.58 4.92 0.61
N GLY A 58 6.07 3.81 1.11
CA GLY A 58 5.51 3.70 2.45
C GLY A 58 6.50 3.10 3.44
N THR A 59 6.05 3.01 4.69
CA THR A 59 6.74 2.30 5.77
C THR A 59 5.80 1.25 6.34
N LEU A 60 6.23 -0.01 6.36
CA LEU A 60 5.44 -1.10 6.98
C LEU A 60 5.61 -1.01 8.51
N SER A 61 4.86 -0.12 9.17
CA SER A 61 5.04 0.18 10.61
C SER A 61 4.56 -0.93 11.54
N ALA A 62 3.78 -1.88 11.02
CA ALA A 62 3.44 -3.15 11.64
C ALA A 62 3.12 -4.17 10.53
N ALA A 63 2.98 -5.45 10.88
CA ALA A 63 2.71 -6.52 9.91
C ALA A 63 1.57 -6.20 8.91
N THR A 64 0.55 -5.48 9.35
CA THR A 64 -0.59 -5.07 8.51
C THR A 64 -0.82 -3.57 8.48
N THR A 65 0.17 -2.75 8.85
CA THR A 65 0.03 -1.28 8.84
C THR A 65 1.03 -0.66 7.89
N LEU A 66 0.55 -0.07 6.80
CA LEU A 66 1.37 0.64 5.82
C LEU A 66 1.16 2.15 5.97
N ALA A 67 2.18 2.84 6.49
CA ALA A 67 2.22 4.30 6.54
C ALA A 67 2.61 4.87 5.17
N ARG A 68 1.83 5.83 4.67
CA ARG A 68 2.00 6.44 3.34
C ARG A 68 3.00 7.60 3.40
N THR A 69 4.27 7.26 3.54
CA THR A 69 5.33 8.20 3.95
C THR A 69 5.70 9.22 2.87
N ASP A 70 5.95 8.76 1.64
CA ASP A 70 6.20 9.63 0.49
C ASP A 70 5.23 9.28 -0.64
N VAL A 71 4.40 10.23 -1.06
CA VAL A 71 3.55 10.08 -2.26
C VAL A 71 4.31 10.63 -3.45
N TYR A 72 4.43 9.83 -4.52
CA TYR A 72 5.16 10.22 -5.72
C TYR A 72 4.22 10.71 -6.83
N ALA A 73 3.11 10.01 -7.02
CA ALA A 73 2.03 10.44 -7.91
C ALA A 73 0.70 9.90 -7.40
N SER A 74 -0.38 10.62 -7.67
CA SER A 74 -1.71 10.20 -7.24
C SER A 74 -2.81 10.85 -8.06
N SER A 75 -4.02 10.29 -7.95
CA SER A 75 -5.26 10.89 -8.45
C SER A 75 -5.67 12.17 -7.69
N ASN A 76 -4.93 12.55 -6.64
CA ASN A 76 -5.15 13.77 -5.84
C ASN A 76 -4.01 14.78 -6.06
N ALA A 77 -3.63 15.00 -7.32
CA ALA A 77 -2.60 15.96 -7.72
C ALA A 77 -1.25 15.80 -7.00
N GLY A 78 -0.83 14.55 -6.76
CA GLY A 78 0.43 14.23 -6.08
C GLY A 78 0.36 14.28 -4.54
N ALA A 79 -0.78 14.64 -3.96
CA ALA A 79 -1.03 14.55 -2.53
C ALA A 79 -1.59 13.18 -2.13
N ALA A 80 -1.62 12.90 -0.83
CA ALA A 80 -2.26 11.72 -0.28
C ALA A 80 -3.74 11.63 -0.71
N VAL A 81 -4.14 10.52 -1.32
CA VAL A 81 -5.53 10.27 -1.73
C VAL A 81 -6.39 10.10 -0.49
N ASN A 82 -7.55 10.74 -0.48
CA ASN A 82 -8.63 10.51 0.48
C ASN A 82 -9.50 9.38 -0.05
N PHE A 83 -9.18 8.14 0.31
CA PHE A 83 -9.88 6.99 -0.26
C PHE A 83 -11.31 6.87 0.27
N ALA A 84 -12.25 6.60 -0.64
CA ALA A 84 -13.62 6.28 -0.31
C ALA A 84 -13.76 4.85 0.25
N ALA A 85 -14.97 4.53 0.74
CA ALA A 85 -15.32 3.18 1.16
C ALA A 85 -15.28 2.21 -0.03
N GLY A 86 -14.82 0.99 0.22
CA GLY A 86 -14.67 -0.05 -0.79
C GLY A 86 -13.36 -0.81 -0.62
N THR A 87 -13.16 -1.87 -1.39
CA THR A 87 -11.90 -2.62 -1.41
C THR A 87 -10.93 -1.95 -2.37
N LYS A 88 -9.70 -1.78 -1.92
CA LYS A 88 -8.58 -1.28 -2.72
C LYS A 88 -7.49 -2.33 -2.74
N ASP A 89 -6.88 -2.51 -3.91
CA ASP A 89 -5.69 -3.31 -4.05
C ASP A 89 -4.48 -2.49 -3.57
N VAL A 90 -3.59 -3.13 -2.80
CA VAL A 90 -2.30 -2.57 -2.39
C VAL A 90 -1.23 -3.53 -2.84
N PHE A 91 -0.26 -3.09 -3.66
CA PHE A 91 0.77 -3.98 -4.19
C PHE A 91 2.12 -3.28 -4.29
N CYS A 92 3.20 -4.06 -4.23
CA CYS A 92 4.53 -3.54 -4.47
C CYS A 92 4.71 -3.31 -5.98
N SER A 93 5.20 -2.13 -6.35
CA SER A 93 5.43 -1.70 -7.74
C SER A 93 6.74 -0.93 -7.82
N ILE A 94 7.42 -1.02 -8.97
CA ILE A 94 8.56 -0.17 -9.36
C ILE A 94 8.21 0.65 -10.60
#